data_AF-A0A7V4YPL8-F1
#
_entry.id   AF-A0A7V4YPL8-F1
#
_cell.length_a   1.000
_cell.length_b   1.000
_cell.length_c   1.000
_cell.angle_alpha   90.00
_cell.angle_beta   90.00
_cell.angle_gamma   90.00
#
_symmetry.space_group_name_H-M   'P 1'
#
loop_
_entity.id
_entity.type
_entity.pdbx_description
1 polymer ?
#
loop_
_entity_poly.entity_id
_entity_poly.type
_entity_poly.pdbx_seq_one_letter_code
_entity_poly.pdbx_strand_id
1 'polypeptide(L)'
;PLRFEEIKKEWVEPIYSDIIKIYRVKDYLPRTFFVKNAKFADEEWIINGLRNDLFEPSEIVYFPEPFPSPSDSEGSKSSVKILHYSPHRVSIGVETDGDGFLVLSDTYYPGWKVYVDGREEKIYRAYTFLRAVFLKKGNHRVEFIFEPVSYKIGKVITLSFLLLVFFSILIFRPHFSMKKINEESDEIKWSNLNLTSTIIFIFLFLLLGLSIYRWMKLTDEFDRSRWYARIGLLLKKAGKDEEATKFLEKAVGFKITFYEAHQLLGLTYYQKGNLELALKHFERASSIRPSSRSLLDFALVLMEMKRYNEALVPLKKALKIDPLNRDALTTIANLYQILGNPREAEKYLEILRGTSPDFRQLEEHYK
;
A
#
# COMPACT_ATOMS: atom_id res chain seq x y z
N PRO A 1 -15.54 -4.40 6.34
CA PRO A 1 -15.84 -4.51 4.89
C PRO A 1 -17.15 -5.28 4.75
N LEU A 2 -18.08 -4.82 3.92
CA LEU A 2 -19.32 -5.56 3.68
C LEU A 2 -18.96 -6.97 3.18
N ARG A 3 -19.54 -8.00 3.78
CA ARG A 3 -19.45 -9.36 3.24
C ARG A 3 -20.29 -9.40 1.97
N PHE A 4 -19.93 -10.27 1.04
CA PHE A 4 -20.68 -10.42 -0.20
C PHE A 4 -22.17 -10.78 0.06
N GLU A 5 -22.43 -11.51 1.15
CA GLU A 5 -23.79 -11.84 1.61
C GLU A 5 -24.60 -10.63 2.10
N GLU A 6 -23.93 -9.53 2.46
CA GLU A 6 -24.54 -8.30 2.98
C GLU A 6 -24.86 -7.29 1.85
N ILE A 7 -24.46 -7.60 0.60
CA ILE A 7 -24.79 -6.76 -0.57
C ILE A 7 -26.27 -6.96 -0.90
N LYS A 8 -27.07 -5.89 -0.77
CA LYS A 8 -28.48 -5.88 -1.17
C LYS A 8 -28.57 -6.24 -2.66
N LYS A 9 -29.30 -7.30 -3.00
CA LYS A 9 -29.44 -7.81 -4.40
C LYS A 9 -29.98 -6.75 -5.37
N GLU A 10 -30.65 -5.74 -4.83
CA GLU A 10 -31.21 -4.60 -5.53
C GLU A 10 -30.13 -3.71 -6.16
N TRP A 11 -28.97 -3.56 -5.48
CA TRP A 11 -27.86 -2.70 -5.89
C TRP A 11 -27.02 -3.26 -7.01
N VAL A 12 -27.17 -4.55 -7.33
CA VAL A 12 -26.25 -5.28 -8.19
C VAL A 12 -26.97 -6.13 -9.24
N GLU A 13 -26.39 -6.21 -10.42
CA GLU A 13 -26.83 -7.06 -11.53
C GLU A 13 -25.77 -8.13 -11.80
N PRO A 14 -26.10 -9.43 -11.81
CA PRO A 14 -25.13 -10.46 -12.15
C PRO A 14 -24.74 -10.37 -13.64
N ILE A 15 -23.44 -10.27 -13.93
CA ILE A 15 -22.88 -10.28 -15.29
C ILE A 15 -22.33 -11.68 -15.65
N TYR A 16 -21.79 -12.39 -14.67
CA TYR A 16 -21.16 -13.70 -14.84
C TYR A 16 -21.27 -14.50 -13.55
N SER A 17 -21.56 -15.81 -13.63
CA SER A 17 -21.86 -16.62 -12.44
C SER A 17 -21.49 -18.10 -12.58
N ASP A 18 -20.27 -18.38 -13.02
CA ASP A 18 -19.73 -19.74 -13.05
C ASP A 18 -18.71 -19.91 -11.89
N ILE A 19 -17.42 -20.08 -12.19
CA ILE A 19 -16.35 -20.22 -11.17
C ILE A 19 -16.18 -18.93 -10.34
N ILE A 20 -16.49 -17.77 -10.91
CA ILE A 20 -16.42 -16.46 -10.27
C ILE A 20 -17.77 -15.79 -10.47
N LYS A 21 -18.28 -15.09 -9.45
CA LYS A 21 -19.48 -14.26 -9.58
C LYS A 21 -19.06 -12.80 -9.80
N ILE A 22 -19.39 -12.25 -10.96
CA ILE A 22 -19.16 -10.84 -11.32
C ILE A 22 -20.50 -10.14 -11.32
N TYR A 23 -20.57 -9.00 -10.64
CA TYR A 23 -21.76 -8.17 -10.58
C TYR A 23 -21.44 -6.76 -11.05
N ARG A 24 -22.40 -6.14 -11.75
CA ARG A 24 -22.42 -4.71 -12.05
C ARG A 24 -23.15 -4.01 -10.91
N VAL A 25 -22.56 -2.97 -10.34
CA VAL A 25 -23.28 -2.07 -9.43
C VAL A 25 -24.18 -1.17 -10.28
N LYS A 26 -25.47 -1.09 -9.95
CA LYS A 26 -26.45 -0.29 -10.70
C LYS A 26 -26.37 1.19 -10.35
N ASP A 27 -26.35 1.49 -9.06
CA ASP A 27 -26.41 2.86 -8.54
C ASP A 27 -25.03 3.30 -8.05
N TYR A 28 -24.14 3.64 -8.99
CA TYR A 28 -22.82 4.16 -8.69
C TYR A 28 -22.70 5.63 -9.10
N LEU A 29 -21.97 6.41 -8.31
CA LEU A 29 -21.58 7.76 -8.73
C LEU A 29 -20.52 7.70 -9.81
N PRO A 30 -20.60 8.56 -10.84
CA PRO A 30 -19.57 8.62 -11.87
C PRO A 30 -18.22 8.96 -11.24
N ARG A 31 -17.14 8.64 -11.95
CA ARG A 31 -15.77 8.88 -11.45
C ARG A 31 -15.51 10.35 -11.11
N THR A 32 -16.23 11.26 -11.77
CA THR A 32 -16.20 12.69 -11.50
C THR A 32 -17.63 13.19 -11.34
N PHE A 33 -17.90 13.92 -10.28
CA PHE A 33 -19.21 14.50 -9.99
C PHE A 33 -19.04 15.86 -9.33
N PHE A 34 -20.07 16.69 -9.39
CA PHE A 34 -20.07 18.03 -8.80
C PHE A 34 -21.03 18.07 -7.62
N VAL A 35 -20.59 18.67 -6.51
CA VAL A 35 -21.37 18.75 -5.27
C VAL A 35 -21.40 20.18 -4.77
N LYS A 36 -22.59 20.70 -4.50
CA LYS A 36 -22.77 22.10 -4.09
C LYS A 36 -22.63 22.30 -2.59
N ASN A 37 -23.09 21.32 -1.81
CA ASN A 37 -23.03 21.43 -0.36
C ASN A 37 -21.74 20.81 0.16
N ALA A 38 -21.09 21.52 1.07
CA ALA A 38 -19.91 21.01 1.76
C ALA A 38 -20.08 21.18 3.26
N LYS A 39 -19.66 20.17 4.03
CA LYS A 39 -19.70 20.20 5.50
C LYS A 39 -18.35 19.82 6.08
N PHE A 40 -18.02 20.48 7.18
CA PHE A 40 -16.92 20.05 8.03
C PHE A 40 -17.38 18.84 8.84
N ALA A 41 -16.53 17.83 8.93
CA ALA A 41 -16.68 16.72 9.86
C ALA A 41 -15.30 16.12 10.17
N ASP A 42 -15.15 15.56 11.37
CA ASP A 42 -13.93 14.86 11.74
C ASP A 42 -13.74 13.58 10.92
N GLU A 43 -12.49 13.13 10.79
CA GLU A 43 -12.17 11.97 9.94
C GLU A 43 -12.86 10.69 10.41
N GLU A 44 -13.00 10.49 11.72
CA GLU A 44 -13.60 9.29 12.29
C GLU A 44 -15.09 9.22 11.97
N TRP A 45 -15.81 10.34 12.12
CA TRP A 45 -17.21 10.46 11.73
C TRP A 45 -17.40 10.22 10.23
N ILE A 46 -16.54 10.80 9.38
CA ILE A 46 -16.60 10.58 7.93
C ILE A 46 -16.40 9.10 7.59
N ILE A 47 -15.36 8.45 8.14
CA ILE A 47 -15.05 7.04 7.86
C ILE A 47 -16.16 6.11 8.35
N ASN A 48 -16.72 6.37 9.53
CA ASN A 48 -17.82 5.59 10.08
C ASN A 48 -19.11 5.80 9.29
N GLY A 49 -19.38 7.02 8.85
CA GLY A 49 -20.54 7.37 8.06
C GLY A 49 -20.53 6.76 6.66
N LEU A 50 -19.37 6.71 5.99
CA LEU A 50 -19.20 6.01 4.71
C LEU A 50 -19.47 4.50 4.77
N ARG A 51 -19.51 3.91 5.97
CA ARG A 51 -19.86 2.48 6.16
C ARG A 51 -21.36 2.25 6.32
N ASN A 52 -22.14 3.31 6.51
CA ASN A 52 -23.57 3.27 6.81
C ASN A 52 -24.36 4.03 5.73
N ASP A 53 -25.67 3.84 5.67
CA ASP A 53 -26.58 4.51 4.73
C ASP A 53 -26.83 6.01 5.08
N LEU A 54 -25.93 6.65 5.84
CA LEU A 54 -26.05 8.05 6.32
C LEU A 54 -25.42 9.08 5.38
N PHE A 55 -24.71 8.63 4.33
CA PHE A 55 -24.00 9.50 3.40
C PHE A 55 -24.66 9.48 2.03
N GLU A 56 -24.98 10.66 1.50
CA GLU A 56 -25.38 10.87 0.11
C GLU A 56 -24.27 11.68 -0.59
N PRO A 57 -23.25 11.01 -1.17
CA PRO A 57 -22.07 11.71 -1.65
C PRO A 57 -22.31 12.56 -2.92
N SER A 58 -23.48 12.41 -3.57
CA SER A 58 -23.95 13.30 -4.63
C SER A 58 -24.40 14.66 -4.10
N GLU A 59 -24.87 14.72 -2.86
CA GLU A 59 -25.52 15.90 -2.30
C GLU A 59 -24.60 16.73 -1.41
N ILE A 60 -23.78 16.07 -0.57
CA ILE A 60 -22.91 16.73 0.41
C ILE A 60 -21.51 16.12 0.40
N VAL A 61 -20.50 16.95 0.18
CA VAL A 61 -19.09 16.58 0.35
C VAL A 61 -18.59 16.93 1.75
N TYR A 62 -17.89 15.99 2.38
CA TYR A 62 -17.34 16.21 3.72
C TYR A 62 -15.83 16.40 3.68
N PHE A 63 -15.34 17.39 4.44
CA PHE A 63 -13.93 17.72 4.54
C PHE A 63 -13.47 17.73 6.00
N PRO A 64 -12.31 17.11 6.32
CA PRO A 64 -11.69 17.18 7.64
C PRO A 64 -10.83 18.43 7.84
N GLU A 65 -10.81 19.34 6.87
CA GLU A 65 -10.00 20.55 6.85
C GLU A 65 -10.84 21.75 6.42
N PRO A 66 -10.42 23.00 6.73
CA PRO A 66 -11.11 24.20 6.26
C PRO A 66 -11.20 24.27 4.73
N PHE A 67 -12.37 24.68 4.23
CA PHE A 67 -12.67 24.80 2.80
C PHE A 67 -13.44 26.11 2.50
N PRO A 68 -13.42 26.59 1.24
CA PRO A 68 -14.21 27.75 0.82
C PRO A 68 -15.71 27.43 0.90
N SER A 69 -16.48 28.31 1.54
CA SER A 69 -17.94 28.18 1.55
C SER A 69 -18.49 28.44 0.14
N PRO A 70 -19.21 27.48 -0.45
CA PRO A 70 -19.98 27.72 -1.67
C PRO A 70 -20.98 28.85 -1.43
N SER A 71 -21.13 29.78 -2.38
CA SER A 71 -22.20 30.79 -2.28
C SER A 71 -23.58 30.12 -2.34
N ASP A 72 -24.56 30.69 -1.62
CA ASP A 72 -25.98 30.28 -1.61
C ASP A 72 -26.64 30.49 -3.00
N SER A 73 -26.15 29.76 -3.99
CA SER A 73 -26.61 29.80 -5.36
C SER A 73 -27.60 28.66 -5.58
N GLU A 74 -28.89 28.99 -5.61
CA GLU A 74 -30.04 28.09 -5.84
C GLU A 74 -30.07 27.43 -7.24
N GLY A 75 -28.95 27.42 -7.96
CA GLY A 75 -28.84 26.68 -9.22
C GLY A 75 -28.98 25.18 -8.97
N SER A 76 -29.36 24.41 -9.98
CA SER A 76 -29.55 22.94 -9.90
C SER A 76 -28.74 22.18 -10.95
N LYS A 77 -28.21 22.86 -11.98
CA LYS A 77 -27.62 22.20 -13.14
C LYS A 77 -26.10 22.25 -13.10
N SER A 78 -25.49 21.07 -13.09
CA SER A 78 -24.07 20.90 -13.35
C SER A 78 -23.86 19.78 -14.38
N SER A 79 -22.86 19.96 -15.23
CA SER A 79 -22.41 18.98 -16.21
C SER A 79 -20.92 18.78 -16.03
N VAL A 80 -20.51 17.52 -15.84
CA VAL A 80 -19.11 17.15 -15.64
C VAL A 80 -18.73 16.10 -16.67
N LYS A 81 -17.66 16.37 -17.42
CA LYS A 81 -17.15 15.46 -18.45
C LYS A 81 -15.65 15.28 -18.34
N ILE A 82 -15.21 14.04 -18.24
CA ILE A 82 -13.78 13.71 -18.38
C ILE A 82 -13.39 13.91 -19.84
N LEU A 83 -12.46 14.84 -20.09
CA LEU A 83 -11.91 15.14 -21.42
C LEU A 83 -10.73 14.23 -21.75
N HIS A 84 -9.88 13.96 -20.74
CA HIS A 84 -8.72 13.10 -20.87
C HIS A 84 -8.41 12.42 -19.54
N TYR A 85 -8.04 11.15 -19.56
CA TYR A 85 -7.71 10.38 -18.36
C TYR A 85 -6.46 9.53 -18.59
N SER A 86 -5.40 9.83 -17.85
CA SER A 86 -4.12 9.10 -17.90
C SER A 86 -3.49 9.04 -16.50
N PRO A 87 -2.50 8.15 -16.26
CA PRO A 87 -1.87 8.01 -14.94
C PRO A 87 -1.22 9.29 -14.39
N HIS A 88 -0.80 10.22 -15.26
CA HIS A 88 -0.06 11.43 -14.87
C HIS A 88 -0.87 12.72 -15.09
N ARG A 89 -2.02 12.64 -15.76
CA ARG A 89 -2.86 13.79 -16.11
C ARG A 89 -4.32 13.38 -16.24
N VAL A 90 -5.20 14.13 -15.58
CA VAL A 90 -6.66 14.03 -15.74
C VAL A 90 -7.20 15.41 -16.07
N SER A 91 -7.88 15.56 -17.21
CA SER A 91 -8.50 16.82 -17.64
C SER A 91 -10.02 16.66 -17.64
N ILE A 92 -10.73 17.58 -17.00
CA ILE A 92 -12.17 17.52 -16.77
C ILE A 92 -12.78 18.86 -17.18
N GLY A 93 -13.84 18.82 -17.98
CA GLY A 93 -14.68 19.98 -18.26
C GLY A 93 -15.85 20.01 -17.29
N VAL A 94 -16.09 21.17 -16.68
CA VAL A 94 -17.20 21.39 -15.75
C VAL A 94 -17.98 22.62 -16.21
N GLU A 95 -19.29 22.48 -16.30
CA GLU A 95 -20.23 23.58 -16.46
C GLU A 95 -21.15 23.56 -15.24
N THR A 96 -21.22 24.66 -14.50
CA THR A 96 -22.04 24.76 -13.29
C THR A 96 -22.69 26.14 -13.17
N ASP A 97 -23.95 26.17 -12.73
CA ASP A 97 -24.71 27.38 -12.48
C ASP A 97 -24.52 27.96 -11.06
N GLY A 98 -23.74 27.28 -10.22
CA GLY A 98 -23.43 27.68 -8.85
C GLY A 98 -22.03 27.26 -8.40
N ASP A 99 -21.60 27.80 -7.26
CA ASP A 99 -20.34 27.43 -6.63
C ASP A 99 -20.43 26.01 -6.04
N GLY A 100 -19.29 25.33 -5.91
CA GLY A 100 -19.25 24.00 -5.33
C GLY A 100 -17.93 23.29 -5.56
N PHE A 101 -17.95 21.98 -5.42
CA PHE A 101 -16.77 21.14 -5.51
C PHE A 101 -16.90 20.14 -6.65
N LEU A 102 -15.93 20.14 -7.55
CA LEU A 102 -15.68 18.99 -8.40
C LEU A 102 -14.96 17.94 -7.55
N VAL A 103 -15.56 16.76 -7.42
CA VAL A 103 -14.96 15.59 -6.79
C VAL A 103 -14.48 14.62 -7.87
N LEU A 104 -13.24 14.16 -7.72
CA LEU A 104 -12.64 13.09 -8.51
C LEU A 104 -12.43 11.88 -7.60
N SER A 105 -13.03 10.75 -7.95
CA SER A 105 -12.98 9.48 -7.22
C SER A 105 -11.61 8.77 -7.27
N ASP A 106 -10.52 9.53 -7.43
CA ASP A 106 -9.15 9.05 -7.31
C ASP A 106 -8.60 9.38 -5.92
N THR A 107 -7.76 8.50 -5.41
CA THR A 107 -7.17 8.67 -4.08
C THR A 107 -6.32 9.94 -4.00
N TYR A 108 -6.55 10.77 -2.98
CA TYR A 108 -5.70 11.90 -2.62
C TYR A 108 -4.29 11.40 -2.30
N TYR A 109 -3.28 11.91 -3.00
CA TYR A 109 -1.89 11.53 -2.80
C TYR A 109 -0.99 12.77 -2.97
N PRO A 110 0.01 12.98 -2.10
CA PRO A 110 0.95 14.09 -2.24
C PRO A 110 1.68 14.09 -3.59
N GLY A 111 1.81 15.26 -4.22
CA GLY A 111 2.46 15.42 -5.52
C GLY A 111 1.50 15.60 -6.69
N TRP A 112 0.19 15.46 -6.48
CA TRP A 112 -0.79 15.98 -7.44
C TRP A 112 -0.95 17.48 -7.29
N LYS A 113 -1.03 18.18 -8.42
CA LYS A 113 -1.43 19.58 -8.53
C LYS A 113 -2.74 19.66 -9.31
N VAL A 114 -3.53 20.71 -9.06
CA VAL A 114 -4.74 20.99 -9.83
C VAL A 114 -4.65 22.40 -10.40
N TYR A 115 -5.06 22.53 -11.66
CA TYR A 115 -5.16 23.80 -12.35
C TYR A 115 -6.61 24.02 -12.78
N VAL A 116 -7.20 25.13 -12.38
CA VAL A 116 -8.52 25.57 -12.83
C VAL A 116 -8.32 26.73 -13.78
N ASP A 117 -8.68 26.54 -15.04
CA ASP A 117 -8.48 27.52 -16.12
C ASP A 117 -7.03 28.04 -16.19
N GLY A 118 -6.07 27.14 -15.95
CA GLY A 118 -4.64 27.42 -15.97
C GLY A 118 -4.04 27.99 -14.69
N ARG A 119 -4.85 28.29 -13.67
CA ARG A 119 -4.36 28.77 -12.36
C ARG A 119 -4.25 27.61 -11.38
N GLU A 120 -3.12 27.53 -10.67
CA GLU A 120 -2.93 26.49 -9.65
C GLU A 120 -3.87 26.75 -8.47
N GLU A 121 -4.67 25.75 -8.12
CA GLU A 121 -5.65 25.81 -7.02
C GLU A 121 -5.34 24.75 -5.96
N LYS A 122 -5.99 24.84 -4.79
CA LYS A 122 -5.84 23.85 -3.72
C LYS A 122 -6.66 22.59 -4.04
N ILE A 123 -6.03 21.43 -3.87
CA ILE A 123 -6.73 20.14 -3.78
C ILE A 123 -7.19 19.93 -2.34
N TYR A 124 -8.47 19.66 -2.16
CA TYR A 124 -9.08 19.32 -0.88
C TYR A 124 -9.27 17.81 -0.76
N ARG A 125 -9.13 17.29 0.46
CA ARG A 125 -9.30 15.87 0.76
C ARG A 125 -10.75 15.54 1.09
N ALA A 126 -11.55 15.30 0.06
CA ALA A 126 -12.95 14.91 0.18
C ALA A 126 -13.08 13.51 0.80
N TYR A 127 -14.01 13.35 1.74
CA TYR A 127 -14.32 12.07 2.40
C TYR A 127 -13.09 11.37 3.02
N THR A 128 -12.05 12.13 3.40
CA THR A 128 -10.74 11.68 3.90
C THR A 128 -9.78 11.04 2.87
N PHE A 129 -10.22 10.69 1.65
CA PHE A 129 -9.34 10.02 0.68
C PHE A 129 -9.56 10.37 -0.78
N LEU A 130 -10.58 11.14 -1.16
CA LEU A 130 -10.81 11.58 -2.55
C LEU A 130 -10.26 12.99 -2.80
N ARG A 131 -10.04 13.33 -4.07
CA ARG A 131 -9.61 14.66 -4.46
C ARG A 131 -10.83 15.51 -4.78
N ALA A 132 -10.85 16.74 -4.28
CA ALA A 132 -11.82 17.73 -4.70
C ALA A 132 -11.13 19.07 -5.00
N VAL A 133 -11.76 19.88 -5.83
CA VAL A 133 -11.36 21.27 -6.07
C VAL A 133 -12.59 22.15 -6.04
N PHE A 134 -12.48 23.31 -5.41
CA PHE A 134 -13.53 24.31 -5.39
C PHE A 134 -13.61 25.00 -6.74
N LEU A 135 -14.82 25.13 -7.28
CA LEU A 135 -15.10 25.85 -8.52
C LEU A 135 -16.19 26.87 -8.26
N LYS A 136 -16.07 28.02 -8.92
CA LYS A 136 -17.13 29.02 -8.94
C LYS A 136 -18.17 28.64 -9.99
N LYS A 137 -19.30 29.36 -10.00
CA LYS A 137 -20.23 29.36 -11.13
C LYS A 137 -19.49 29.67 -12.44
N GLY A 138 -19.70 28.84 -13.47
CA GLY A 138 -19.18 29.06 -14.80
C GLY A 138 -18.76 27.77 -15.52
N ASN A 139 -18.03 27.98 -16.62
CA ASN A 139 -17.42 26.92 -17.40
C ASN A 139 -15.93 26.86 -17.08
N HIS A 140 -15.50 25.71 -16.60
CA HIS A 140 -14.15 25.48 -16.10
C HIS A 140 -13.50 24.30 -16.80
N ARG A 141 -12.21 24.44 -17.08
CA ARG A 141 -11.33 23.33 -17.40
C ARG A 141 -10.43 23.05 -16.21
N VAL A 142 -10.61 21.87 -15.62
CA VAL A 142 -9.83 21.41 -14.47
C VAL A 142 -8.81 20.39 -14.93
N GLU A 143 -7.54 20.61 -14.60
CA GLU A 143 -6.45 19.70 -14.94
C GLU A 143 -5.71 19.26 -13.68
N PHE A 144 -5.83 17.99 -13.33
CA PHE A 144 -5.00 17.35 -12.32
C PHE A 144 -3.74 16.82 -12.99
N ILE A 145 -2.56 17.22 -12.49
CA ILE A 145 -1.25 16.83 -13.02
C ILE A 145 -0.40 16.25 -11.89
N PHE A 146 0.20 15.09 -12.12
CA PHE A 146 1.06 14.44 -11.14
C PHE A 146 2.52 14.90 -11.31
N GLU A 147 3.02 15.62 -10.30
CA GLU A 147 4.40 16.12 -10.22
C GLU A 147 5.04 15.80 -8.86
N PRO A 148 5.49 14.55 -8.63
CA PRO A 148 6.07 14.17 -7.35
C PRO A 148 7.43 14.84 -7.11
N VAL A 149 7.71 15.19 -5.85
CA VAL A 149 8.98 15.80 -5.43
C VAL A 149 10.18 14.89 -5.72
N SER A 150 10.00 13.57 -5.58
CA SER A 150 11.02 12.56 -5.87
C SER A 150 11.50 12.59 -7.31
N TYR A 151 10.61 12.85 -8.28
CA TYR A 151 10.99 13.00 -9.69
C TYR A 151 11.87 14.24 -9.90
N LYS A 152 11.55 15.37 -9.23
CA LYS A 152 12.36 16.60 -9.30
C LYS A 152 13.75 16.38 -8.69
N ILE A 153 13.83 15.73 -7.52
CA ILE A 153 15.11 15.36 -6.88
C ILE A 153 15.91 14.41 -7.77
N GLY A 154 15.28 13.35 -8.27
CA GLY A 154 15.92 12.37 -9.15
C GLY A 154 16.50 13.02 -10.40
N LYS A 155 15.75 13.91 -11.06
CA LYS A 155 16.22 14.68 -12.21
C LYS A 155 17.47 15.50 -11.90
N VAL A 156 17.51 16.17 -10.74
CA VAL A 156 18.69 16.95 -10.31
C VAL A 156 19.89 16.03 -10.06
N ILE A 157 19.70 14.92 -9.34
CA ILE A 157 20.77 13.94 -9.08
C ILE A 157 21.34 13.40 -10.40
N THR A 158 20.48 12.99 -11.33
CA THR A 158 20.90 12.48 -12.63
C THR A 158 21.67 13.53 -13.43
N LEU A 159 21.19 14.77 -13.50
CA LEU A 159 21.87 15.85 -14.22
C LEU A 159 23.23 16.17 -13.58
N SER A 160 23.29 16.26 -12.26
CA SER A 160 24.54 16.48 -11.52
C SER A 160 25.55 15.36 -11.74
N PHE A 161 25.08 14.10 -11.75
CA PHE A 161 25.94 12.94 -12.02
C PHE A 161 26.46 12.95 -13.46
N LEU A 162 25.60 13.24 -14.45
CA LEU A 162 26.01 13.36 -15.85
C LEU A 162 27.03 14.48 -16.05
N LEU A 163 26.84 15.63 -15.40
CA LEU A 163 27.81 16.71 -15.41
C LEU A 163 29.13 16.29 -14.78
N LEU A 164 29.10 15.59 -13.64
CA LEU A 164 30.30 15.08 -12.97
C LEU A 164 31.06 14.10 -13.88
N VAL A 165 30.37 13.18 -14.54
CA VAL A 165 30.96 12.25 -15.51
C VAL A 165 31.56 13.03 -16.69
N PHE A 166 30.85 14.02 -17.22
CA PHE A 166 31.33 14.86 -18.32
C PHE A 166 32.61 15.63 -17.94
N PHE A 167 32.63 16.28 -16.76
CA PHE A 167 33.82 16.97 -16.26
C PHE A 167 34.96 16.00 -15.95
N SER A 168 34.66 14.82 -15.42
CA SER A 168 35.67 13.76 -15.23
C SER A 168 36.33 13.39 -16.56
N ILE A 169 35.57 13.18 -17.63
CA ILE A 169 36.12 12.91 -18.97
C ILE A 169 36.97 14.08 -19.50
N LEU A 170 36.56 15.34 -19.24
CA LEU A 170 37.33 16.52 -19.64
C LEU A 170 38.64 16.70 -18.86
N ILE A 171 38.66 16.35 -17.57
CA ILE A 171 39.86 16.45 -16.72
C ILE A 171 40.80 15.28 -16.99
N PHE A 172 40.26 14.06 -17.00
CA PHE A 172 40.99 12.82 -17.21
C PHE A 172 41.07 12.44 -18.68
N ARG A 173 41.11 13.42 -19.61
CA ARG A 173 41.14 13.20 -21.07
C ARG A 173 42.02 11.97 -21.35
N PRO A 174 41.43 10.83 -21.75
CA PRO A 174 42.23 9.66 -22.04
C PRO A 174 43.06 10.03 -23.25
N HIS A 175 44.34 10.31 -23.01
CA HIS A 175 45.31 10.54 -24.08
C HIS A 175 45.51 9.18 -24.76
N PHE A 176 44.65 8.86 -25.72
CA PHE A 176 44.92 7.83 -26.71
C PHE A 176 46.00 8.37 -27.66
N SER A 177 47.21 8.52 -27.12
CA SER A 177 48.39 8.72 -27.93
C SER A 177 48.71 7.38 -28.56
N MET A 178 48.24 7.17 -29.80
CA MET A 178 48.82 6.19 -30.70
C MET A 178 50.23 6.67 -31.03
N LYS A 179 51.17 6.43 -30.10
CA LYS A 179 52.60 6.63 -30.38
C LYS A 179 52.90 5.68 -31.55
N LYS A 180 53.30 6.23 -32.71
CA LYS A 180 53.90 5.42 -33.77
C LYS A 180 54.99 4.60 -33.12
N ILE A 181 54.87 3.28 -33.22
CA ILE A 181 55.93 2.36 -32.80
C ILE A 181 57.13 2.69 -33.67
N ASN A 182 58.09 3.43 -33.13
CA ASN A 182 59.43 3.49 -33.68
C ASN A 182 60.22 2.36 -33.01
N GLU A 183 60.84 1.55 -33.85
CA GLU A 183 61.34 0.19 -33.63
C GLU A 183 62.42 -0.05 -32.57
N GLU A 184 62.73 0.85 -31.61
CA GLU A 184 63.94 0.64 -30.78
C GLU A 184 63.87 0.98 -29.27
N SER A 185 62.71 0.87 -28.60
CA SER A 185 62.72 0.76 -27.13
C SER A 185 61.50 0.04 -26.54
N ASP A 186 61.76 -1.12 -25.92
CA ASP A 186 60.80 -2.08 -25.37
C ASP A 186 60.23 -1.72 -23.98
N GLU A 187 59.86 -0.46 -23.70
CA GLU A 187 59.09 -0.16 -22.49
C GLU A 187 57.91 0.80 -22.74
N ILE A 188 56.72 0.22 -22.86
CA ILE A 188 55.45 0.94 -22.82
C ILE A 188 55.22 1.46 -21.38
N LYS A 189 55.70 2.67 -21.07
CA LYS A 189 55.38 3.36 -19.81
C LYS A 189 54.00 4.02 -19.88
N TRP A 190 52.99 3.33 -19.37
CA TRP A 190 51.69 3.92 -19.06
C TRP A 190 51.84 4.99 -17.97
N SER A 191 51.21 6.16 -18.11
CA SER A 191 51.06 7.06 -16.97
C SER A 191 50.14 6.38 -15.95
N ASN A 192 50.69 5.97 -14.80
CA ASN A 192 49.97 5.20 -13.79
C ASN A 192 48.65 5.85 -13.31
N LEU A 193 48.47 7.16 -13.48
CA LEU A 193 47.22 7.87 -13.17
C LEU A 193 46.04 7.54 -14.11
N ASN A 194 46.29 7.24 -15.39
CA ASN A 194 45.20 6.99 -16.36
C ASN A 194 44.72 5.53 -16.35
N LEU A 195 45.63 4.59 -16.09
CA LEU A 195 45.30 3.17 -16.04
C LEU A 195 44.50 2.83 -14.77
N THR A 196 44.93 3.34 -13.62
CA THR A 196 44.27 3.10 -12.32
C THR A 196 42.84 3.68 -12.29
N SER A 197 42.65 4.91 -12.76
CA SER A 197 41.32 5.54 -12.85
C SER A 197 40.39 4.80 -13.82
N THR A 198 40.89 4.33 -14.96
CA THR A 198 40.12 3.52 -15.92
C THR A 198 39.71 2.18 -15.32
N ILE A 199 40.62 1.49 -14.63
CA ILE A 199 40.33 0.23 -13.93
C ILE A 199 39.28 0.44 -12.83
N ILE A 200 39.41 1.50 -12.03
CA ILE A 200 38.43 1.85 -10.98
C ILE A 200 37.06 2.13 -11.62
N PHE A 201 37.00 2.87 -12.72
CA PHE A 201 35.75 3.16 -13.41
C PHE A 201 35.07 1.91 -13.97
N ILE A 202 35.82 1.03 -14.65
CA ILE A 202 35.32 -0.26 -15.15
C ILE A 202 34.80 -1.11 -13.98
N PHE A 203 35.54 -1.16 -12.87
CA PHE A 203 35.15 -1.90 -11.69
C PHE A 203 33.87 -1.35 -11.06
N LEU A 204 33.74 -0.02 -10.90
CA LEU A 204 32.52 0.62 -10.40
C LEU A 204 31.33 0.40 -11.32
N PHE A 205 31.53 0.45 -12.65
CA PHE A 205 30.47 0.17 -13.63
C PHE A 205 30.01 -1.30 -13.57
N LEU A 206 30.95 -2.24 -13.47
CA LEU A 206 30.64 -3.66 -13.28
C LEU A 206 29.91 -3.91 -11.96
N LEU A 207 30.32 -3.27 -10.86
CA LEU A 207 29.64 -3.36 -9.57
C LEU A 207 28.22 -2.80 -9.63
N LEU A 208 28.02 -1.65 -10.30
CA LEU A 208 26.70 -1.07 -10.50
C LEU A 208 25.81 -2.00 -11.35
N GLY A 209 26.33 -2.53 -12.46
CA GLY A 209 25.63 -3.49 -13.30
C GLY A 209 25.26 -4.77 -12.54
N LEU A 210 26.17 -5.30 -11.72
CA LEU A 210 25.93 -6.47 -10.88
C LEU A 210 24.87 -6.19 -9.80
N SER A 211 24.91 -4.99 -9.20
CA SER A 211 23.90 -4.53 -8.23
C SER A 211 22.51 -4.45 -8.85
N ILE A 212 22.40 -3.84 -10.04
CA ILE A 212 21.14 -3.74 -10.80
C ILE A 212 20.64 -5.12 -11.19
N TYR A 213 21.49 -6.00 -11.73
CA TYR A 213 21.12 -7.36 -12.10
C TYR A 213 20.62 -8.16 -10.89
N ARG A 214 21.32 -8.07 -9.75
CA ARG A 214 20.90 -8.71 -8.51
C ARG A 214 19.56 -8.15 -8.03
N TRP A 215 19.37 -6.84 -8.04
CA TRP A 215 18.12 -6.22 -7.66
C TRP A 215 16.95 -6.65 -8.56
N MET A 216 17.12 -6.62 -9.88
CA MET A 216 16.12 -7.10 -10.85
C MET A 216 15.75 -8.56 -10.65
N LYS A 217 16.74 -9.43 -10.39
CA LYS A 217 16.49 -10.85 -10.14
C LYS A 217 15.72 -11.07 -8.82
N LEU A 218 16.06 -10.30 -7.78
CA LEU A 218 15.37 -10.36 -6.49
C LEU A 218 13.91 -9.86 -6.61
N THR A 219 13.66 -8.79 -7.36
CA THR A 219 12.29 -8.31 -7.62
C THR A 219 11.47 -9.33 -8.40
N ASP A 220 12.06 -9.96 -9.42
CA ASP A 220 11.39 -10.98 -10.22
C ASP A 220 11.01 -12.23 -9.40
N GLU A 221 11.90 -12.72 -8.53
CA GLU A 221 11.58 -13.84 -7.64
C GLU A 221 10.44 -13.50 -6.66
N PHE A 222 10.44 -12.30 -6.10
CA PHE A 222 9.40 -11.84 -5.19
C PHE A 222 8.04 -11.66 -5.91
N ASP A 223 8.04 -11.08 -7.10
CA ASP A 223 6.83 -10.88 -7.90
C ASP A 223 6.24 -12.21 -8.36
N ARG A 224 7.08 -13.18 -8.74
CA ARG A 224 6.63 -14.56 -9.05
C ARG A 224 6.04 -15.24 -7.82
N SER A 225 6.71 -15.17 -6.66
CA SER A 225 6.18 -15.69 -5.40
C SER A 225 4.80 -15.10 -5.08
N ARG A 226 4.66 -13.78 -5.18
CA ARG A 226 3.39 -13.07 -4.97
C ARG A 226 2.32 -13.52 -5.97
N TRP A 227 2.66 -13.63 -7.25
CA TRP A 227 1.71 -14.05 -8.29
C TRP A 227 1.15 -15.44 -8.00
N TYR A 228 2.02 -16.40 -7.69
CA TYR A 228 1.59 -17.75 -7.30
C TYR A 228 0.74 -17.76 -6.02
N ALA A 229 1.08 -16.93 -5.03
CA ALA A 229 0.28 -16.79 -3.81
C ALA A 229 -1.14 -16.24 -4.09
N ARG A 230 -1.26 -15.26 -5.00
CA ARG A 230 -2.55 -14.71 -5.41
C ARG A 230 -3.40 -15.75 -6.14
N ILE A 231 -2.81 -16.55 -7.02
CA ILE A 231 -3.52 -17.66 -7.67
C ILE A 231 -3.99 -18.68 -6.65
N GLY A 232 -3.12 -19.07 -5.72
CA GLY A 232 -3.46 -19.99 -4.64
C GLY A 232 -4.66 -19.50 -3.81
N LEU A 233 -4.67 -18.20 -3.46
CA LEU A 233 -5.80 -17.59 -2.77
C LEU A 233 -7.10 -17.64 -3.58
N LEU A 234 -7.04 -17.34 -4.89
CA LEU A 234 -8.22 -17.37 -5.77
C LEU A 234 -8.77 -18.79 -5.91
N LEU A 235 -7.90 -19.77 -6.10
CA LEU A 235 -8.28 -21.18 -6.19
C LEU A 235 -8.91 -21.68 -4.89
N LYS A 236 -8.37 -21.27 -3.74
CA LYS A 236 -8.94 -21.57 -2.43
C LYS A 236 -10.37 -21.00 -2.29
N LYS A 237 -10.57 -19.75 -2.71
CA LYS A 237 -11.90 -19.12 -2.72
C LYS A 237 -12.88 -19.83 -3.68
N ALA A 238 -12.37 -20.45 -4.73
CA ALA A 238 -13.16 -21.26 -5.66
C ALA A 238 -13.40 -22.70 -5.19
N GLY A 239 -12.98 -23.07 -3.97
CA GLY A 239 -13.12 -24.42 -3.42
C GLY A 239 -12.13 -25.45 -3.99
N LYS A 240 -11.15 -25.02 -4.80
CA LYS A 240 -10.14 -25.88 -5.42
C LYS A 240 -8.90 -26.00 -4.51
N ASP A 241 -9.08 -26.56 -3.32
CA ASP A 241 -8.05 -26.56 -2.26
C ASP A 241 -6.75 -27.29 -2.64
N GLU A 242 -6.83 -28.36 -3.44
CA GLU A 242 -5.63 -29.10 -3.89
C GLU A 242 -4.78 -28.30 -4.87
N GLU A 243 -5.40 -27.70 -5.89
CA GLU A 243 -4.71 -26.81 -6.83
C GLU A 243 -4.14 -25.60 -6.10
N ALA A 244 -4.91 -25.00 -5.18
CA ALA A 244 -4.46 -23.89 -4.34
C ALA A 244 -3.18 -24.26 -3.57
N THR A 245 -3.14 -25.45 -2.95
CA THR A 245 -1.97 -25.93 -2.21
C THR A 245 -0.74 -26.02 -3.12
N LYS A 246 -0.86 -26.59 -4.32
CA LYS A 246 0.25 -26.71 -5.30
C LYS A 246 0.83 -25.34 -5.68
N PHE A 247 -0.03 -24.34 -5.90
CA PHE A 247 0.42 -22.99 -6.23
C PHE A 247 1.03 -22.25 -5.04
N LEU A 248 0.51 -22.47 -3.82
CA LEU A 248 1.10 -21.93 -2.61
C LEU A 248 2.47 -22.56 -2.30
N GLU A 249 2.64 -23.86 -2.54
CA GLU A 249 3.94 -24.55 -2.44
C GLU A 249 4.96 -23.98 -3.42
N LYS A 250 4.56 -23.68 -4.67
CA LYS A 250 5.41 -22.95 -5.62
C LYS A 250 5.79 -21.57 -5.09
N ALA A 251 4.83 -20.84 -4.51
CA ALA A 251 5.06 -19.49 -3.99
C ALA A 251 6.11 -19.46 -2.87
N VAL A 252 6.11 -20.45 -1.98
CA VAL A 252 7.08 -20.56 -0.87
C VAL A 252 8.42 -21.18 -1.27
N GLY A 253 8.52 -21.72 -2.49
CA GLY A 253 9.77 -22.26 -3.04
C GLY A 253 10.76 -21.19 -3.53
N PHE A 254 10.35 -19.93 -3.60
CA PHE A 254 11.21 -18.82 -4.02
C PHE A 254 12.10 -18.31 -2.87
N LYS A 255 13.33 -17.86 -3.18
CA LYS A 255 14.29 -17.39 -2.18
C LYS A 255 13.75 -16.19 -1.38
N ILE A 256 13.14 -15.23 -2.07
CA ILE A 256 12.35 -14.17 -1.44
C ILE A 256 10.88 -14.55 -1.61
N THR A 257 10.30 -15.05 -0.52
CA THR A 257 8.91 -15.47 -0.48
C THR A 257 8.00 -14.32 -0.01
N PHE A 258 6.86 -14.16 -0.67
CA PHE A 258 5.76 -13.30 -0.21
C PHE A 258 5.16 -13.90 1.07
N TYR A 259 5.25 -13.18 2.21
CA TYR A 259 4.95 -13.76 3.52
C TYR A 259 3.52 -14.31 3.64
N GLU A 260 2.56 -13.70 2.94
CA GLU A 260 1.17 -14.16 2.90
C GLU A 260 1.04 -15.54 2.26
N ALA A 261 1.97 -15.96 1.39
CA ALA A 261 1.99 -17.31 0.85
C ALA A 261 2.14 -18.35 1.98
N HIS A 262 3.04 -18.08 2.94
CA HIS A 262 3.18 -18.91 4.13
C HIS A 262 1.94 -18.85 5.02
N GLN A 263 1.31 -17.69 5.21
CA GLN A 263 0.05 -17.61 5.99
C GLN A 263 -1.07 -18.45 5.35
N LEU A 264 -1.25 -18.34 4.03
CA LEU A 264 -2.29 -19.08 3.30
C LEU A 264 -2.04 -20.59 3.32
N LEU A 265 -0.78 -21.00 3.19
CA LEU A 265 -0.41 -22.40 3.27
C LEU A 265 -0.57 -22.94 4.70
N GLY A 266 -0.22 -22.14 5.71
CA GLY A 266 -0.45 -22.44 7.13
C GLY A 266 -1.93 -22.65 7.44
N LEU A 267 -2.80 -21.73 7.00
CA LEU A 267 -4.26 -21.87 7.12
C LEU A 267 -4.78 -23.11 6.41
N THR A 268 -4.23 -23.43 5.24
CA THR A 268 -4.63 -24.62 4.47
C THR A 268 -4.26 -25.92 5.18
N TYR A 269 -3.07 -26.02 5.77
CA TYR A 269 -2.70 -27.19 6.57
C TYR A 269 -3.45 -27.27 7.89
N TYR A 270 -3.75 -26.12 8.53
CA TYR A 270 -4.56 -26.07 9.74
C TYR A 270 -5.96 -26.63 9.48
N GLN A 271 -6.61 -26.23 8.38
CA GLN A 271 -7.92 -26.77 7.97
C GLN A 271 -7.89 -28.27 7.66
N LYS A 272 -6.76 -28.78 7.16
CA LYS A 272 -6.54 -30.22 6.93
C LYS A 272 -6.21 -30.99 8.22
N GLY A 273 -6.15 -30.33 9.37
CA GLY A 273 -5.78 -30.91 10.66
C GLY A 273 -4.28 -31.18 10.84
N ASN A 274 -3.44 -30.77 9.88
CA ASN A 274 -1.98 -30.93 10.00
C ASN A 274 -1.38 -29.74 10.73
N LEU A 275 -1.51 -29.75 12.06
CA LEU A 275 -1.12 -28.65 12.94
C LEU A 275 0.39 -28.37 12.90
N GLU A 276 1.24 -29.39 12.73
CA GLU A 276 2.71 -29.21 12.68
C GLU A 276 3.16 -28.46 11.41
N LEU A 277 2.63 -28.82 10.23
CA LEU A 277 2.92 -28.07 9.01
C LEU A 277 2.34 -26.65 9.06
N ALA A 278 1.15 -26.51 9.63
CA ALA A 278 0.55 -25.19 9.84
C ALA A 278 1.46 -24.31 10.70
N LEU A 279 1.92 -24.85 11.83
CA LEU A 279 2.80 -24.17 12.77
C LEU A 279 4.08 -23.66 12.09
N LYS A 280 4.77 -24.53 11.34
CA LYS A 280 5.99 -24.18 10.61
C LYS A 280 5.78 -23.02 9.63
N HIS A 281 4.65 -23.01 8.93
CA HIS A 281 4.34 -21.95 7.98
C HIS A 281 3.94 -20.65 8.66
N PHE A 282 3.18 -20.68 9.75
CA PHE A 282 2.88 -19.47 10.52
C PHE A 282 4.13 -18.88 11.19
N GLU A 283 5.01 -19.71 11.73
CA GLU A 283 6.31 -19.29 12.26
C GLU A 283 7.12 -18.56 11.19
N ARG A 284 7.23 -19.15 9.99
CA ARG A 284 7.95 -18.53 8.87
C ARG A 284 7.32 -17.22 8.42
N ALA A 285 5.99 -17.15 8.33
CA ALA A 285 5.29 -15.91 7.99
C ALA A 285 5.58 -14.80 9.01
N SER A 286 5.46 -15.11 10.31
CA SER A 286 5.72 -14.16 11.39
C SER A 286 7.18 -13.72 11.49
N SER A 287 8.13 -14.56 11.03
CA SER A 287 9.56 -14.25 10.98
C SER A 287 9.91 -13.31 9.82
N ILE A 288 9.22 -13.42 8.67
CA ILE A 288 9.45 -12.55 7.51
C ILE A 288 8.84 -11.17 7.74
N ARG A 289 7.58 -11.12 8.17
CA ARG A 289 6.88 -9.87 8.49
C ARG A 289 6.09 -10.05 9.78
N PRO A 290 6.68 -9.68 10.93
CA PRO A 290 5.95 -9.65 12.19
C PRO A 290 4.78 -8.66 12.09
N SER A 291 3.57 -9.17 12.30
CA SER A 291 2.36 -8.37 12.46
C SER A 291 1.54 -8.96 13.60
N SER A 292 0.69 -8.15 14.24
CA SER A 292 -0.20 -8.64 15.29
C SER A 292 -1.03 -9.83 14.80
N ARG A 293 -1.57 -9.75 13.59
CA ARG A 293 -2.33 -10.84 12.95
C ARG A 293 -1.52 -12.11 12.75
N SER A 294 -0.32 -12.01 12.14
CA SER A 294 0.50 -13.21 11.86
C SER A 294 0.98 -13.91 13.14
N LEU A 295 1.26 -13.13 14.18
CA LEU A 295 1.67 -13.65 15.48
C LEU A 295 0.48 -14.29 16.22
N LEU A 296 -0.70 -13.71 16.10
CA LEU A 296 -1.94 -14.28 16.61
C LEU A 296 -2.24 -15.63 15.92
N ASP A 297 -2.20 -15.71 14.59
CA ASP A 297 -2.45 -16.96 13.87
C ASP A 297 -1.45 -18.06 14.30
N PHE A 298 -0.17 -17.71 14.48
CA PHE A 298 0.86 -18.62 15.00
C PHE A 298 0.53 -19.11 16.42
N ALA A 299 0.11 -18.21 17.30
CA ALA A 299 -0.25 -18.54 18.67
C ALA A 299 -1.49 -19.43 18.76
N LEU A 300 -2.50 -19.20 17.92
CA LEU A 300 -3.72 -19.99 17.89
C LEU A 300 -3.44 -21.45 17.52
N VAL A 301 -2.51 -21.69 16.59
CA VAL A 301 -2.07 -23.07 16.29
C VAL A 301 -1.36 -23.71 17.48
N LEU A 302 -0.50 -22.98 18.19
CA LEU A 302 0.13 -23.47 19.43
C LEU A 302 -0.90 -23.81 20.50
N MET A 303 -1.95 -23.00 20.65
CA MET A 303 -3.04 -23.26 21.58
C MET A 303 -3.83 -24.52 21.21
N GLU A 304 -4.13 -24.73 19.93
CA GLU A 304 -4.79 -25.95 19.44
C GLU A 304 -3.95 -27.20 19.73
N MET A 305 -2.62 -27.07 19.60
CA MET A 305 -1.65 -28.11 19.96
C MET A 305 -1.43 -28.26 21.47
N LYS A 306 -2.16 -27.50 22.31
CA LYS A 306 -2.03 -27.45 23.78
C LYS A 306 -0.65 -27.01 24.28
N ARG A 307 0.14 -26.34 23.44
CA ARG A 307 1.46 -25.77 23.75
C ARG A 307 1.29 -24.37 24.35
N TYR A 308 0.54 -24.30 25.45
CA TYR A 308 0.04 -23.05 26.03
C TYR A 308 1.14 -22.06 26.44
N ASN A 309 2.21 -22.56 27.07
CA ASN A 309 3.33 -21.71 27.51
C ASN A 309 4.06 -21.06 26.32
N GLU A 310 4.17 -21.79 25.20
CA GLU A 310 4.81 -21.28 23.99
C GLU A 310 3.94 -20.27 23.26
N ALA A 311 2.61 -20.45 23.28
CA ALA A 311 1.65 -19.53 22.68
C ALA A 311 1.69 -18.11 23.29
N LEU A 312 2.06 -17.98 24.57
CA LEU A 312 2.20 -16.67 25.22
C LEU A 312 3.27 -15.78 24.57
N VAL A 313 4.34 -16.37 24.02
CA VAL A 313 5.46 -15.62 23.43
C VAL A 313 5.02 -14.82 22.19
N PRO A 314 4.44 -15.42 21.14
CA PRO A 314 3.94 -14.67 20.00
C PRO A 314 2.76 -13.76 20.34
N LEU A 315 1.87 -14.13 21.26
CA LEU A 315 0.77 -13.26 21.69
C LEU A 315 1.27 -11.96 22.35
N LYS A 316 2.26 -12.05 23.24
CA LYS A 316 2.87 -10.86 23.85
C LYS A 316 3.58 -10.00 22.80
N LYS A 317 4.24 -10.62 21.81
CA LYS A 317 4.79 -9.87 20.67
C LYS A 317 3.71 -9.21 19.82
N ALA A 318 2.54 -9.85 19.65
CA ALA A 318 1.41 -9.27 18.93
C ALA A 318 0.91 -7.99 19.61
N LEU A 319 0.78 -8.01 20.94
CA LEU A 319 0.41 -6.81 21.73
C LEU A 319 1.49 -5.73 21.76
N LYS A 320 2.76 -6.07 21.60
CA LYS A 320 3.81 -5.05 21.39
C LYS A 320 3.62 -4.29 20.08
N ILE A 321 3.13 -4.96 19.03
CA ILE A 321 2.89 -4.34 17.72
C ILE A 321 1.56 -3.58 17.71
N ASP A 322 0.52 -4.15 18.32
CA ASP A 322 -0.82 -3.59 18.40
C ASP A 322 -1.36 -3.79 19.82
N PRO A 323 -1.11 -2.84 20.74
CA PRO A 323 -1.49 -2.96 22.14
C PRO A 323 -3.00 -3.11 22.37
N LEU A 324 -3.82 -2.66 21.41
CA LEU A 324 -5.28 -2.66 21.50
C LEU A 324 -5.92 -3.76 20.67
N ASN A 325 -5.12 -4.74 20.23
CA ASN A 325 -5.64 -5.87 19.47
C ASN A 325 -6.57 -6.73 20.35
N ARG A 326 -7.88 -6.55 20.18
CA ARG A 326 -8.88 -7.24 20.99
C ARG A 326 -8.75 -8.75 20.90
N ASP A 327 -8.52 -9.29 19.71
CA ASP A 327 -8.37 -10.74 19.52
C ASP A 327 -7.17 -11.29 20.31
N ALA A 328 -6.02 -10.61 20.27
CA ALA A 328 -4.85 -11.01 21.04
C ALA A 328 -5.06 -10.87 22.55
N LEU A 329 -5.68 -9.78 23.02
CA LEU A 329 -6.02 -9.59 24.43
C LEU A 329 -6.97 -10.69 24.93
N THR A 330 -8.03 -11.00 24.17
CA THR A 330 -8.99 -12.06 24.51
C THR A 330 -8.30 -13.42 24.53
N THR A 331 -7.42 -13.68 23.56
CA THR A 331 -6.68 -14.94 23.46
C THR A 331 -5.73 -15.13 24.65
N ILE A 332 -5.01 -14.09 25.07
CA ILE A 332 -4.14 -14.14 26.25
C ILE A 332 -4.97 -14.32 27.53
N ALA A 333 -6.09 -13.61 27.69
CA ALA A 333 -6.95 -13.76 28.85
C ALA A 333 -7.45 -15.21 29.00
N ASN A 334 -7.96 -15.78 27.90
CA ASN A 334 -8.40 -17.17 27.86
C ASN A 334 -7.25 -18.15 28.16
N LEU A 335 -6.07 -17.89 27.63
CA LEU A 335 -4.88 -18.71 27.87
C LEU A 335 -4.46 -18.69 29.34
N TYR A 336 -4.51 -17.54 30.01
CA TYR A 336 -4.23 -17.44 31.45
C TYR A 336 -5.29 -18.12 32.31
N GLN A 337 -6.56 -18.12 31.90
CA GLN A 337 -7.61 -18.92 32.56
C GLN A 337 -7.29 -20.42 32.47
N ILE A 338 -6.91 -20.90 31.28
CA ILE A 338 -6.52 -22.32 31.06
C ILE A 338 -5.29 -22.69 31.90
N LEU A 339 -4.32 -21.78 32.02
CA LEU A 339 -3.11 -21.97 32.83
C LEU A 339 -3.36 -21.86 34.35
N GLY A 340 -4.60 -21.61 34.79
CA GLY A 340 -4.95 -21.48 36.20
C GLY A 340 -4.46 -20.20 36.86
N ASN A 341 -4.22 -19.14 36.08
CA ASN A 341 -3.81 -17.83 36.58
C ASN A 341 -4.90 -16.77 36.32
N PRO A 342 -5.99 -16.78 37.10
CA PRO A 342 -7.12 -15.87 36.89
C PRO A 342 -6.76 -14.39 37.16
N ARG A 343 -5.76 -14.13 38.01
CA ARG A 343 -5.30 -12.76 38.30
C ARG A 343 -4.70 -12.10 37.07
N GLU A 344 -3.84 -12.81 36.34
CA GLU A 344 -3.29 -12.29 35.09
C GLU A 344 -4.37 -12.17 34.02
N ALA A 345 -5.29 -13.14 33.92
CA ALA A 345 -6.39 -13.06 32.96
C ALA A 345 -7.26 -11.80 33.18
N GLU A 346 -7.58 -11.46 34.44
CA GLU A 346 -8.40 -10.28 34.75
C GLU A 346 -7.74 -8.97 34.28
N LYS A 347 -6.41 -8.84 34.37
CA LYS A 347 -5.68 -7.67 33.86
C LYS A 347 -5.96 -7.42 32.37
N TYR A 348 -5.89 -8.47 31.55
CA TYR A 348 -6.16 -8.34 30.11
C TYR A 348 -7.65 -8.11 29.81
N LEU A 349 -8.56 -8.63 30.64
CA LEU A 349 -9.99 -8.38 30.54
C LEU A 349 -10.36 -6.93 30.92
N GLU A 350 -9.70 -6.34 31.92
CA GLU A 350 -9.86 -4.93 32.28
C GLU A 350 -9.42 -3.99 31.14
N ILE A 351 -8.31 -4.33 30.46
CA ILE A 351 -7.87 -3.60 29.25
C ILE A 351 -8.94 -3.69 28.16
N LEU A 352 -9.52 -4.87 27.92
CA LEU A 352 -10.59 -5.08 26.94
C LEU A 352 -11.88 -4.30 27.24
N ARG A 353 -12.18 -4.08 28.52
CA ARG A 353 -13.33 -3.30 29.00
C ARG A 353 -13.06 -1.79 29.04
N GLY A 354 -11.83 -1.36 28.84
CA GLY A 354 -11.43 0.04 28.95
C GLY A 354 -11.47 0.58 30.39
N THR A 355 -11.46 -0.30 31.39
CA THR A 355 -11.55 0.06 32.82
C THR A 355 -10.18 0.10 33.51
N SER A 356 -9.10 -0.21 32.79
CA SER A 356 -7.74 -0.22 33.35
C SER A 356 -7.21 1.22 33.55
N PRO A 357 -6.88 1.63 34.79
CA PRO A 357 -6.25 2.94 35.06
C PRO A 357 -4.87 3.10 34.41
N ASP A 358 -4.22 1.98 34.09
CA ASP A 358 -2.88 1.88 33.48
C ASP A 358 -2.91 1.84 31.95
N PHE A 359 -4.05 2.12 31.31
CA PHE A 359 -4.20 2.07 29.85
C PHE A 359 -3.13 2.91 29.12
N ARG A 360 -2.77 4.08 29.66
CA ARG A 360 -1.67 4.92 29.15
C ARG A 360 -0.28 4.37 29.45
N GLN A 361 -0.10 3.69 30.60
CA GLN A 361 1.18 3.08 30.96
C GLN A 361 1.47 1.82 30.13
N LEU A 362 0.45 1.09 29.69
CA LEU A 362 0.60 -0.03 28.75
C LEU A 362 1.04 0.46 27.36
N GLU A 363 0.53 1.59 26.88
CA GLU A 363 1.05 2.24 25.66
C GLU A 363 2.52 2.66 25.82
N GLU A 364 2.93 3.14 27.00
CA GLU A 364 4.32 3.54 27.28
C GLU A 364 5.27 2.36 27.53
N HIS A 365 4.79 1.26 28.13
CA HIS A 365 5.60 0.07 28.43
C HIS A 365 5.93 -0.75 27.17
N TYR A 366 5.14 -0.57 26.11
CA TYR A 366 5.27 -1.32 24.85
C TYR A 366 5.64 -0.48 23.62
N LYS A 367 5.69 0.86 23.73
CA LYS A 367 6.46 1.73 22.82
C LYS A 367 7.96 1.60 23.09
#